data_AF-A0AAW4EP03-F1
#
_entry.id   AF-A0AAW4EP03-F1
#
_cell.length_a   1.000
_cell.length_b   1.000
_cell.length_c   1.000
_cell.angle_alpha   90.00
_cell.angle_beta   90.00
_cell.angle_gamma   90.00
#
_symmetry.space_group_name_H-M   'P 1'
#
loop_
_entity.id
_entity.type
_entity.pdbx_description
1 polymer ?
#
loop_
_entity_poly.entity_id
_entity_poly.type
_entity_poly.pdbx_seq_one_letter_code
_entity_poly.pdbx_strand_id
1 'polypeptide(L)'
;MDEIYLAATERAVAWAAGSPFAHISYLVKDPVASRDARGDEHRHSVGEQGLLVLRGVGSPQGFQSGRMPGAVHWDGLRPDAGAAPVDAAVGAQLQAYMTQMDMRGLDAPDAFRAWLREVSLRLQQPLMFHTASTFGGTCDYDYALTYTPTERLHATRFDGLRPCSPTALQSGLACLSITLPTSYFALHERSFDWASRALLQ
;
A
#
# COMPACT_ATOMS: atom_id res chain seq x y z
N MET A 1 -8.30 -3.29 -0.73
CA MET A 1 -6.98 -3.25 -0.09
C MET A 1 -6.72 -1.83 0.35
N ASP A 2 -6.13 -1.65 1.53
CA ASP A 2 -5.72 -0.38 2.14
C ASP A 2 -4.45 -0.67 2.95
N GLU A 3 -3.29 -0.67 2.30
CA GLU A 3 -2.05 -1.24 2.85
C GLU A 3 -0.85 -0.30 2.64
N ILE A 4 0.05 -0.26 3.61
CA ILE A 4 1.34 0.42 3.51
C ILE A 4 2.45 -0.62 3.44
N TYR A 5 3.35 -0.46 2.48
CA TYR A 5 4.50 -1.33 2.25
C TYR A 5 5.81 -0.57 2.45
N LEU A 6 6.73 -1.25 3.13
CA LEU A 6 8.07 -0.77 3.47
C LEU A 6 9.05 -1.94 3.34
N ALA A 7 10.32 -1.68 3.00
CA ALA A 7 11.34 -2.70 3.18
C ALA A 7 11.47 -3.04 4.67
N ALA A 8 11.60 -4.31 5.02
CA ALA A 8 11.67 -4.76 6.41
C ALA A 8 13.08 -4.56 7.03
N THR A 9 13.63 -3.35 6.91
CA THR A 9 14.84 -2.95 7.63
C THR A 9 14.62 -3.05 9.14
N GLU A 10 15.69 -3.27 9.91
CA GLU A 10 15.65 -3.27 11.38
C GLU A 10 14.99 -2.00 11.92
N ARG A 11 15.25 -0.84 11.29
CA ARG A 11 14.66 0.45 11.66
C ARG A 11 13.15 0.49 11.42
N ALA A 12 12.67 0.01 10.28
CA ALA A 12 11.23 -0.04 9.99
C ALA A 12 10.51 -1.00 10.94
N VAL A 13 11.09 -2.18 11.18
CA VAL A 13 10.53 -3.18 12.08
C VAL A 13 10.46 -2.65 13.51
N ALA A 14 11.53 -2.03 14.02
CA ALA A 14 11.55 -1.42 15.34
C ALA A 14 10.54 -0.26 15.46
N TRP A 15 10.45 0.58 14.43
CA TRP A 15 9.44 1.65 14.38
C TRP A 15 8.03 1.10 14.45
N ALA A 16 7.69 0.10 13.64
CA ALA A 16 6.37 -0.51 13.62
C ALA A 16 6.04 -1.16 14.97
N ALA A 17 6.95 -1.94 15.54
CA ALA A 17 6.78 -2.61 16.83
C ALA A 17 6.59 -1.63 18.00
N GLY A 18 7.27 -0.48 17.96
CA GLY A 18 7.14 0.58 18.97
C GLY A 18 6.00 1.56 18.72
N SER A 19 5.26 1.41 17.62
CA SER A 19 4.18 2.32 17.23
C SER A 19 2.80 1.78 17.60
N PRO A 20 1.76 2.63 17.58
CA PRO A 20 0.37 2.18 17.62
C PRO A 20 -0.06 1.28 16.45
N PHE A 21 0.81 0.99 15.48
CA PHE A 21 0.52 0.14 14.32
C PHE A 21 0.98 -1.31 14.50
N ALA A 22 1.61 -1.65 15.62
CA ALA A 22 2.21 -2.97 15.81
C ALA A 22 1.22 -4.12 15.63
N HIS A 23 -0.05 -3.94 16.02
CA HIS A 23 -1.12 -4.94 15.88
C HIS A 23 -1.63 -5.14 14.45
N ILE A 24 -1.35 -4.20 13.55
CA ILE A 24 -1.67 -4.30 12.11
C ILE A 24 -0.43 -4.46 11.24
N SER A 25 0.74 -4.66 11.86
CA SER A 25 2.02 -4.82 11.18
C SER A 25 2.34 -6.29 10.97
N TYR A 26 2.82 -6.63 9.78
CA TYR A 26 3.14 -7.98 9.35
C TYR A 26 4.50 -8.01 8.66
N LEU A 27 5.27 -9.06 8.92
CA LEU A 27 6.62 -9.23 8.40
C LEU A 27 6.70 -10.45 7.47
N VAL A 28 7.05 -10.19 6.21
CA VAL A 28 7.20 -11.22 5.17
C VAL A 28 8.66 -11.28 4.73
N LYS A 29 9.35 -12.38 5.02
CA LYS A 29 10.79 -12.55 4.70
C LYS A 29 11.06 -13.58 3.62
N ASP A 30 10.09 -14.45 3.33
CA ASP A 30 10.31 -15.58 2.44
C ASP A 30 9.84 -15.22 1.03
N PRO A 31 10.42 -15.82 -0.03
CA PRO A 31 9.85 -15.78 -1.36
C PRO A 31 8.41 -16.31 -1.30
N VAL A 32 7.44 -15.51 -1.75
CA VAL A 32 6.03 -15.88 -1.59
C VAL A 32 5.61 -16.77 -2.75
N ALA A 33 5.52 -18.08 -2.49
CA ALA A 33 4.71 -18.98 -3.29
C ALA A 33 3.34 -19.09 -2.61
N SER A 34 2.27 -18.67 -3.29
CA SER A 34 0.95 -19.05 -2.79
C SER A 34 0.73 -20.55 -2.95
N ARG A 35 -0.23 -21.10 -2.19
CA ARG A 35 -0.59 -22.53 -2.29
C ARG A 35 -1.02 -22.93 -3.71
N ASP A 36 -1.43 -21.95 -4.52
CA ASP A 36 -1.87 -22.10 -5.91
C ASP A 36 -0.86 -21.55 -6.94
N ALA A 37 0.35 -21.14 -6.52
CA ALA A 37 1.42 -20.69 -7.40
C ALA A 37 2.02 -21.88 -8.17
N ARG A 38 1.25 -22.38 -9.16
CA ARG A 38 1.63 -23.51 -10.03
C ARG A 38 2.58 -23.11 -11.17
N GLY A 39 2.82 -21.82 -11.37
CA GLY A 39 3.67 -21.27 -12.43
C GLY A 39 4.67 -20.23 -11.90
N ASP A 40 5.81 -20.07 -12.60
CA ASP A 40 6.86 -19.11 -12.24
C ASP A 40 6.36 -17.66 -12.27
N GLU A 41 5.31 -17.38 -13.04
CA GLU A 41 4.63 -16.07 -13.12
C GLU A 41 3.93 -15.64 -11.82
N HIS A 42 3.73 -16.56 -10.88
CA HIS A 42 3.14 -16.27 -9.57
C HIS A 42 4.19 -16.15 -8.46
N ARG A 43 5.46 -16.45 -8.76
CA ARG A 43 6.56 -16.36 -7.81
C ARG A 43 7.20 -14.98 -7.89
N HIS A 44 7.30 -14.32 -6.75
CA HIS A 44 8.01 -13.04 -6.63
C HIS A 44 8.78 -13.00 -5.31
N SER A 45 9.92 -12.33 -5.37
CA SER A 45 10.70 -12.00 -4.17
C SER A 45 10.10 -10.76 -3.51
N VAL A 46 10.17 -10.70 -2.19
CA VAL A 46 9.80 -9.52 -1.38
C VAL A 46 10.99 -8.62 -1.07
N GLY A 47 12.06 -8.76 -1.86
CA GLY A 47 13.32 -8.04 -1.68
C GLY A 47 14.24 -8.69 -0.63
N GLU A 48 15.52 -8.32 -0.62
CA GLU A 48 16.54 -8.92 0.26
C GLU A 48 16.25 -8.73 1.75
N GLN A 49 15.61 -7.62 2.10
CA GLN A 49 15.29 -7.28 3.49
C GLN A 49 13.95 -7.87 3.94
N GLY A 50 13.18 -8.45 3.02
CA GLY A 50 11.76 -8.74 3.22
C GLY A 50 10.89 -7.48 3.13
N LEU A 51 9.59 -7.69 3.33
CA LEU A 51 8.56 -6.66 3.25
C LEU A 51 7.83 -6.55 4.59
N LEU A 52 7.77 -5.32 5.10
CA LEU A 52 6.91 -4.92 6.20
C LEU A 52 5.61 -4.38 5.61
N VAL A 53 4.49 -4.90 6.09
CA VAL A 53 3.15 -4.53 5.63
C VAL A 53 2.31 -4.06 6.80
N LEU A 54 1.76 -2.85 6.73
CA LEU A 54 0.72 -2.37 7.63
C LEU A 54 -0.61 -2.49 6.90
N ARG A 55 -1.54 -3.27 7.44
CA ARG A 55 -2.83 -3.55 6.78
C ARG A 55 -3.97 -2.77 7.39
N GLY A 56 -4.95 -2.42 6.57
CA GLY A 56 -6.15 -1.69 7.01
C GLY A 56 -5.84 -0.27 7.47
N VAL A 57 -4.97 0.44 6.74
CA VAL A 57 -4.71 1.87 6.94
C VAL A 57 -5.36 2.64 5.80
N GLY A 58 -6.41 3.41 6.06
CA GLY A 58 -7.12 4.09 4.97
C GLY A 58 -8.40 4.79 5.38
N SER A 59 -9.27 5.04 4.38
CA SER A 59 -10.57 5.69 4.60
C SER A 59 -11.48 4.87 5.52
N PRO A 60 -12.26 5.49 6.41
CA PRO A 60 -13.34 4.78 7.10
C PRO A 60 -14.38 4.17 6.15
N GLN A 61 -14.51 4.70 4.93
CA GLN A 61 -15.34 4.10 3.88
C GLN A 61 -14.59 3.08 3.01
N GLY A 62 -13.28 2.89 3.24
CA GLY A 62 -12.42 1.96 2.53
C GLY A 62 -12.76 0.50 2.81
N PHE A 63 -12.42 -0.40 1.89
CA PHE A 63 -12.85 -1.79 1.98
C PHE A 63 -12.20 -2.54 3.15
N GLN A 64 -10.87 -2.43 3.32
CA GLN A 64 -10.17 -3.07 4.43
C GLN A 64 -10.22 -2.19 5.67
N SER A 65 -9.90 -0.90 5.50
CA SER A 65 -9.84 0.08 6.60
C SER A 65 -11.20 0.37 7.25
N GLY A 66 -12.32 0.11 6.56
CA GLY A 66 -13.67 0.20 7.14
C GLY A 66 -14.21 -1.12 7.72
N ARG A 67 -13.55 -2.27 7.52
CA ARG A 67 -14.10 -3.59 7.88
C ARG A 67 -13.16 -4.46 8.74
N MET A 68 -11.87 -4.16 8.75
CA MET A 68 -10.89 -4.93 9.51
C MET A 68 -10.89 -4.49 10.98
N PRO A 69 -11.01 -5.42 11.95
CA PRO A 69 -10.83 -5.10 13.35
C PRO A 69 -9.45 -4.46 13.60
N GLY A 70 -9.43 -3.35 14.34
CA GLY A 70 -8.18 -2.63 14.64
C GLY A 70 -7.60 -1.82 13.49
N ALA A 71 -8.36 -1.64 12.39
CA ALA A 71 -7.99 -0.74 11.30
C ALA A 71 -7.70 0.69 11.80
N VAL A 72 -6.82 1.38 11.07
CA VAL A 72 -6.41 2.74 11.38
C VAL A 72 -6.96 3.67 10.31
N HIS A 73 -7.76 4.63 10.74
CA HIS A 73 -8.33 5.65 9.86
C HIS A 73 -7.32 6.76 9.58
N TRP A 74 -7.15 7.09 8.30
CA TRP A 74 -6.18 8.08 7.85
C TRP A 74 -6.43 9.51 8.36
N ASP A 75 -7.63 9.80 8.86
CA ASP A 75 -8.01 11.14 9.35
C ASP A 75 -7.29 11.48 10.66
N GLY A 76 -6.89 10.45 11.40
CA GLY A 76 -6.07 10.54 12.61
C GLY A 76 -4.56 10.53 12.35
N LEU A 77 -4.13 10.24 11.11
CA LEU A 77 -2.72 10.17 10.74
C LEU A 77 -2.27 11.52 10.21
N ARG A 78 -1.57 12.27 11.05
CA ARG A 78 -1.13 13.64 10.77
C ARG A 78 0.38 13.76 10.90
N PRO A 79 1.02 14.60 10.07
CA PRO A 79 2.44 14.85 10.21
C PRO A 79 2.70 15.67 11.48
N ASP A 80 3.96 15.69 11.89
CA ASP A 80 4.45 16.57 12.94
C ASP A 80 4.25 18.06 12.55
N ALA A 81 4.11 18.91 13.56
CA ALA A 81 3.92 20.34 13.36
C ALA A 81 5.11 20.95 12.56
N GLY A 82 4.80 21.70 11.50
CA GLY A 82 5.81 22.32 10.64
C GLY A 82 6.35 21.41 9.53
N ALA A 83 5.78 20.22 9.34
CA ALA A 83 6.08 19.42 8.16
C ALA A 83 5.80 20.20 6.86
N ALA A 84 6.63 19.97 5.85
CA ALA A 84 6.47 20.60 4.55
C ALA A 84 5.07 20.29 3.96
N PRO A 85 4.55 21.11 3.04
CA PRO A 85 3.33 20.76 2.29
C PRO A 85 3.59 19.57 1.35
N VAL A 86 2.55 18.80 1.04
CA VAL A 86 2.58 17.75 0.00
C VAL A 86 2.55 18.34 -1.40
N ASP A 87 2.82 17.53 -2.42
CA ASP A 87 2.80 18.02 -3.80
C ASP A 87 1.35 18.27 -4.25
N ALA A 88 1.03 19.54 -4.52
CA ALA A 88 -0.31 19.94 -4.96
C ALA A 88 -0.69 19.34 -6.33
N ALA A 89 0.28 19.12 -7.22
CA ALA A 89 0.02 18.51 -8.52
C ALA A 89 -0.39 17.04 -8.36
N VAL A 90 0.26 16.31 -7.44
CA VAL A 90 -0.13 14.94 -7.12
C VAL A 90 -1.53 14.89 -6.52
N GLY A 91 -1.88 15.85 -5.64
CA GLY A 91 -3.23 15.96 -5.09
C GLY A 91 -4.29 16.17 -6.16
N ALA A 92 -4.04 17.09 -7.09
CA ALA A 92 -4.94 17.34 -8.21
C ALA A 92 -5.10 16.11 -9.13
N GLN A 93 -4.01 15.38 -9.39
CA GLN A 93 -4.06 14.14 -10.17
C GLN A 93 -4.88 13.05 -9.48
N LEU A 94 -4.70 12.88 -8.16
CA LEU A 94 -5.45 11.91 -7.37
C LEU A 94 -6.95 12.25 -7.37
N GLN A 95 -7.29 13.52 -7.14
CA GLN A 95 -8.68 13.97 -7.17
C GLN A 95 -9.33 13.76 -8.56
N ALA A 96 -8.60 14.05 -9.63
CA ALA A 96 -9.06 13.82 -11.00
C ALA A 96 -9.30 12.33 -11.27
N TYR A 97 -8.38 11.47 -10.84
CA TYR A 97 -8.53 10.02 -10.96
C TYR A 97 -9.75 9.50 -10.19
N MET A 98 -9.91 9.88 -8.92
CA MET A 98 -11.05 9.43 -8.12
C MET A 98 -12.40 9.96 -8.64
N THR A 99 -12.40 11.14 -9.26
CA THR A 99 -13.58 11.67 -9.96
C THR A 99 -13.88 10.84 -11.21
N GLN A 100 -12.87 10.46 -12.00
CA GLN A 100 -13.04 9.62 -13.18
C GLN A 100 -13.59 8.23 -12.83
N MET A 101 -13.19 7.67 -11.69
CA MET A 101 -13.65 6.37 -11.21
C MET A 101 -14.99 6.44 -10.46
N ASP A 102 -15.55 7.63 -10.23
CA ASP A 102 -16.74 7.87 -9.40
C ASP A 102 -16.61 7.37 -7.94
N MET A 103 -15.40 7.47 -7.38
CA MET A 103 -15.05 6.98 -6.03
C MET A 103 -14.63 8.11 -5.08
N ARG A 104 -15.26 9.29 -5.22
CA ARG A 104 -14.92 10.49 -4.41
C ARG A 104 -15.00 10.19 -2.91
N GLY A 105 -14.04 10.71 -2.14
CA GLY A 105 -13.93 10.46 -0.69
C GLY A 105 -13.05 9.26 -0.33
N LEU A 106 -12.57 8.51 -1.33
CA LEU A 106 -11.55 7.47 -1.18
C LEU A 106 -10.17 7.92 -1.69
N ASP A 107 -10.01 9.21 -1.99
CA ASP A 107 -8.71 9.87 -2.18
C ASP A 107 -8.04 10.14 -0.84
N ALA A 108 -6.75 9.78 -0.75
CA ALA A 108 -5.89 10.04 0.41
C ALA A 108 -5.82 11.55 0.73
N PRO A 109 -6.22 11.98 1.94
CA PRO A 109 -6.17 13.39 2.31
C PRO A 109 -4.73 13.90 2.47
N ASP A 110 -4.53 15.20 2.25
CA ASP A 110 -3.20 15.82 2.31
C ASP A 110 -2.46 15.60 3.63
N ALA A 111 -3.18 15.57 4.75
CA ALA A 111 -2.59 15.30 6.06
C ALA A 111 -2.00 13.87 6.12
N PHE A 112 -2.72 12.88 5.61
CA PHE A 112 -2.23 11.51 5.54
C PHE A 112 -1.06 11.38 4.57
N ARG A 113 -1.15 12.00 3.40
CA ARG A 113 -0.05 12.06 2.41
C ARG A 113 1.22 12.67 3.00
N ALA A 114 1.08 13.74 3.79
CA ALA A 114 2.19 14.38 4.48
C ALA A 114 2.81 13.45 5.53
N TRP A 115 1.96 12.75 6.29
CA TRP A 115 2.38 11.74 7.27
C TRP A 115 3.15 10.59 6.61
N LEU A 116 2.67 10.05 5.47
CA LEU A 116 3.37 9.00 4.72
C LEU A 116 4.77 9.45 4.28
N ARG A 117 4.89 10.68 3.77
CA ARG A 117 6.19 11.25 3.42
C ARG A 117 7.10 11.36 4.63
N GLU A 118 6.56 11.82 5.77
CA GLU A 118 7.34 11.93 7.00
C GLU A 118 7.85 10.57 7.48
N VAL A 119 7.02 9.52 7.42
CA VAL A 119 7.45 8.14 7.74
C VAL A 119 8.58 7.71 6.82
N SER A 120 8.46 7.94 5.50
CA SER A 120 9.53 7.63 4.53
C SER A 120 10.84 8.37 4.86
N LEU A 121 10.77 9.67 5.19
CA LEU A 121 11.94 10.48 5.55
C LEU A 121 12.56 10.03 6.88
N ARG A 122 11.74 9.77 7.90
CA ARG A 122 12.16 9.32 9.24
C ARG A 122 12.87 7.96 9.17
N LEU A 123 12.31 7.05 8.37
CA LEU A 123 12.87 5.72 8.16
C LEU A 123 14.00 5.69 7.12
N GLN A 124 14.20 6.78 6.40
CA GLN A 124 15.21 6.94 5.34
C GLN A 124 15.10 5.85 4.26
N GLN A 125 13.87 5.53 3.86
CA GLN A 125 13.61 4.50 2.86
C GLN A 125 12.35 4.78 2.05
N PRO A 126 12.23 4.16 0.85
CA PRO A 126 10.99 4.16 0.09
C PRO A 126 9.80 3.64 0.89
N LEU A 127 8.65 4.29 0.72
CA LEU A 127 7.36 3.83 1.24
C LEU A 127 6.35 3.81 0.09
N MET A 128 5.47 2.81 0.09
CA MET A 128 4.29 2.77 -0.78
C MET A 128 3.02 2.66 0.08
N PHE A 129 2.04 3.52 -0.17
CA PHE A 129 0.66 3.28 0.20
C PHE A 129 -0.08 2.76 -1.02
N HIS A 130 -0.85 1.69 -0.87
CA HIS A 130 -1.65 1.09 -1.93
C HIS A 130 -3.10 0.97 -1.47
N THR A 131 -4.02 1.39 -2.32
CA THR A 131 -5.43 1.10 -2.11
C THR A 131 -6.10 0.75 -3.42
N ALA A 132 -7.00 -0.23 -3.32
CA ALA A 132 -7.77 -0.73 -4.45
C ALA A 132 -9.09 -1.29 -3.95
N SER A 133 -10.15 -1.12 -4.73
CA SER A 133 -11.40 -1.85 -4.54
C SER A 133 -11.61 -2.81 -5.69
N THR A 134 -11.90 -4.07 -5.35
CA THR A 134 -12.35 -5.07 -6.30
C THR A 134 -13.63 -5.70 -5.79
N PHE A 135 -14.67 -5.70 -6.62
CA PHE A 135 -15.95 -6.30 -6.30
C PHE A 135 -16.44 -7.13 -7.49
N GLY A 136 -16.90 -8.36 -7.25
CA GLY A 136 -17.46 -9.20 -8.32
C GLY A 136 -16.52 -9.51 -9.50
N GLY A 137 -15.20 -9.38 -9.32
CA GLY A 137 -14.21 -9.56 -10.39
C GLY A 137 -13.92 -8.29 -11.21
N THR A 138 -14.56 -7.16 -10.90
CA THR A 138 -14.23 -5.84 -11.44
C THR A 138 -13.36 -5.08 -10.46
N CYS A 139 -12.47 -4.24 -10.97
CA CYS A 139 -11.69 -3.30 -10.18
C CYS A 139 -12.34 -1.92 -10.30
N ASP A 140 -12.82 -1.39 -9.18
CA ASP A 140 -13.51 -0.08 -9.15
C ASP A 140 -12.49 1.05 -9.18
N TYR A 141 -11.40 0.89 -8.43
CA TYR A 141 -10.23 1.76 -8.48
C TYR A 141 -8.99 1.00 -8.00
N ASP A 142 -7.82 1.47 -8.40
CA ASP A 142 -6.51 0.94 -8.00
C ASP A 142 -5.45 2.04 -8.16
N TYR A 143 -4.96 2.55 -7.03
CA TYR A 143 -3.88 3.54 -7.02
C TYR A 143 -2.84 3.26 -5.92
N ALA A 144 -1.64 3.76 -6.15
CA ALA A 144 -0.54 3.73 -5.21
C ALA A 144 0.08 5.12 -5.08
N LEU A 145 0.39 5.52 -3.85
CA LEU A 145 1.24 6.66 -3.55
C LEU A 145 2.61 6.15 -3.12
N THR A 146 3.67 6.59 -3.81
CA THR A 146 5.04 6.24 -3.45
C THR A 146 5.83 7.45 -3.01
N TYR A 147 6.71 7.25 -2.04
CA TYR A 147 7.58 8.28 -1.50
C TYR A 147 9.03 7.83 -1.66
N THR A 148 9.71 8.38 -2.67
CA THR A 148 11.12 8.10 -2.97
C THR A 148 11.86 9.41 -3.19
N PRO A 149 12.46 9.97 -2.13
CA PRO A 149 11.98 11.14 -1.36
C PRO A 149 10.85 12.04 -1.92
N THR A 150 10.59 12.05 -3.23
CA THR A 150 9.44 12.77 -3.81
C THR A 150 8.19 11.91 -3.81
N GLU A 151 7.05 12.57 -3.68
CA GLU A 151 5.74 11.95 -3.78
C GLU A 151 5.39 11.68 -5.25
N ARG A 152 4.81 10.52 -5.54
CA ARG A 152 4.27 10.18 -6.86
C ARG A 152 2.98 9.38 -6.74
N LEU A 153 2.06 9.63 -7.66
CA LEU A 153 0.86 8.83 -7.85
C LEU A 153 1.06 7.85 -9.00
N HIS A 154 0.72 6.59 -8.77
CA HIS A 154 0.53 5.58 -9.80
C HIS A 154 -0.94 5.19 -9.79
N ALA A 155 -1.63 5.32 -10.91
CA ALA A 155 -3.03 4.99 -11.03
C ALA A 155 -3.22 4.00 -12.17
N THR A 156 -3.94 2.90 -11.91
CA THR A 156 -4.21 1.89 -12.94
C THR A 156 -5.12 2.47 -14.01
N ARG A 157 -4.69 2.30 -15.26
CA ARG A 157 -5.52 2.60 -16.44
C ARG A 157 -6.42 1.41 -16.72
N PHE A 158 -7.62 1.68 -17.21
CA PHE A 158 -8.58 0.63 -17.55
C PHE A 158 -8.97 0.71 -19.04
N ASP A 159 -9.06 -0.45 -19.67
CA ASP A 159 -9.72 -0.65 -20.97
C ASP A 159 -11.05 -1.39 -20.73
N GLY A 160 -12.14 -0.62 -20.64
CA GLY A 160 -13.39 -1.09 -20.06
C GLY A 160 -13.21 -1.43 -18.58
N LEU A 161 -13.47 -2.70 -18.22
CA LEU A 161 -13.31 -3.20 -16.84
C LEU A 161 -11.96 -3.87 -16.59
N ARG A 162 -11.08 -3.92 -17.60
CA ARG A 162 -9.80 -4.64 -17.51
C ARG A 162 -8.67 -3.69 -17.14
N PRO A 163 -7.88 -3.98 -16.10
CA PRO A 163 -6.71 -3.19 -15.75
C PRO A 163 -5.60 -3.39 -16.79
N CYS A 164 -5.01 -2.29 -17.25
CA CYS A 164 -3.86 -2.30 -18.14
C CYS A 164 -2.57 -2.40 -17.34
N SER A 165 -1.61 -3.16 -17.86
CA SER A 165 -0.25 -3.23 -17.29
C SER A 165 0.61 -2.04 -17.77
N PRO A 166 1.48 -1.48 -16.92
CA PRO A 166 1.64 -1.80 -15.51
C PRO A 166 0.48 -1.23 -14.66
N THR A 167 0.02 -2.02 -13.70
CA THR A 167 -0.94 -1.57 -12.68
C THR A 167 -0.26 -0.64 -11.66
N ALA A 168 -1.06 0.07 -10.87
CA ALA A 168 -0.59 0.88 -9.74
C ALA A 168 0.15 0.02 -8.71
N LEU A 169 -0.34 -1.20 -8.43
CA LEU A 169 0.35 -2.16 -7.58
C LEU A 169 1.75 -2.50 -8.11
N GLN A 170 1.87 -2.87 -9.39
CA GLN A 170 3.16 -3.17 -10.02
C GLN A 170 4.11 -1.96 -9.99
N SER A 171 3.60 -0.78 -10.32
CA SER A 171 4.39 0.45 -10.39
C SER A 171 4.87 0.90 -9.00
N GLY A 172 4.02 0.75 -7.98
CA GLY A 172 4.35 1.07 -6.61
C GLY A 172 5.35 0.08 -5.99
N LEU A 173 5.15 -1.22 -6.19
CA LEU A 173 6.07 -2.25 -5.70
C LEU A 173 7.45 -2.17 -6.36
N ALA A 174 7.51 -1.78 -7.64
CA ALA A 174 8.78 -1.53 -8.32
C ALA A 174 9.61 -0.43 -7.61
N CYS A 175 8.95 0.54 -6.96
CA CYS A 175 9.64 1.57 -6.16
C CYS A 175 10.24 1.01 -4.85
N LEU A 176 9.80 -0.17 -4.42
CA LEU A 176 10.37 -0.94 -3.31
C LEU A 176 11.32 -2.06 -3.80
N SER A 177 11.74 -2.00 -5.07
CA SER A 177 12.56 -3.04 -5.73
C SER A 177 11.89 -4.42 -5.78
N ILE A 178 10.56 -4.47 -5.75
CA ILE A 178 9.76 -5.69 -5.91
C ILE A 178 9.17 -5.70 -7.31
N THR A 179 9.63 -6.64 -8.14
CA THR A 179 9.13 -6.80 -9.51
C THR A 179 8.08 -7.90 -9.55
N LEU A 180 6.86 -7.54 -9.96
CA LEU A 180 5.82 -8.51 -10.27
C LEU A 180 5.73 -8.72 -11.79
N PRO A 181 5.88 -9.96 -12.30
CA PRO A 181 5.78 -10.25 -13.73
C PRO A 181 4.34 -10.07 -14.26
N THR A 182 3.34 -10.16 -13.39
CA THR A 182 1.92 -9.95 -13.69
C THR A 182 1.30 -9.05 -12.61
N SER A 183 0.01 -8.73 -12.72
CA SER A 183 -0.72 -8.01 -11.65
C SER A 183 -1.03 -8.89 -10.44
N TYR A 184 -0.71 -10.18 -10.50
CA TYR A 184 -0.88 -11.09 -9.38
C TYR A 184 0.14 -10.80 -8.28
N PHE A 185 -0.36 -10.66 -7.06
CA PHE A 185 0.46 -10.47 -5.85
C PHE A 185 -0.04 -11.41 -4.76
N ALA A 186 0.83 -12.30 -4.29
CA ALA A 186 0.41 -13.43 -3.46
C ALA A 186 -0.07 -12.98 -2.08
N LEU A 187 0.41 -11.84 -1.57
CA LEU A 187 -0.05 -11.24 -0.32
C LEU A 187 -1.52 -10.80 -0.38
N HIS A 188 -2.03 -10.54 -1.58
CA HIS A 188 -3.43 -10.15 -1.80
C HIS A 188 -4.38 -11.35 -1.93
N GLU A 189 -3.85 -12.57 -1.96
CA GLU A 189 -4.72 -13.74 -1.92
C GLU A 189 -5.47 -13.85 -0.59
N ARG A 190 -6.74 -14.26 -0.67
CA ARG A 190 -7.55 -14.57 0.52
C ARG A 190 -6.96 -15.70 1.37
N SER A 191 -6.26 -16.62 0.73
CA SER A 191 -5.58 -17.78 1.32
C SER A 191 -4.24 -17.44 1.97
N PHE A 192 -3.71 -16.23 1.80
CA PHE A 192 -2.42 -15.88 2.38
C PHE A 192 -2.53 -15.85 3.91
N ASP A 193 -1.67 -16.63 4.57
CA ASP A 193 -1.67 -16.78 6.03
C ASP A 193 -1.01 -15.56 6.69
N TRP A 194 -1.78 -14.50 6.86
CA TRP A 194 -1.32 -13.29 7.55
C TRP A 194 -1.06 -13.53 9.04
N ALA A 195 -1.75 -14.47 9.68
CA ALA A 195 -1.65 -14.69 11.13
C ALA A 195 -0.24 -15.15 11.53
N SER A 196 0.38 -16.06 10.77
CA SER A 196 1.76 -16.49 11.02
C SER A 196 2.81 -15.40 10.76
N ARG A 197 2.42 -14.29 10.13
CA ARG A 197 3.29 -13.16 9.78
C ARG A 197 3.12 -11.95 10.68
N ALA A 198 2.24 -12.00 11.67
CA ALA A 198 2.03 -10.88 12.60
C ALA A 198 3.34 -10.47 13.26
N LEU A 199 3.60 -9.16 13.32
CA LEU A 199 4.83 -8.62 13.92
C LEU A 199 4.89 -8.87 15.43
N LEU A 200 3.74 -8.78 16.09
CA LEU A 200 3.57 -9.19 17.48
C LEU A 200 2.97 -10.60 17.51
N GLN A 201 3.76 -11.57 17.98
CA GLN A 201 3.32 -12.94 18.27
C GLN A 201 3.18 -13.13 19.78
#